data_AF-A0A1F8WW08-F1
#
_entry.id   AF-A0A1F8WW08-F1
#
_cell.length_a   1.000
_cell.length_b   1.000
_cell.length_c   1.000
_cell.angle_alpha   90.00
_cell.angle_beta   90.00
_cell.angle_gamma   90.00
#
_symmetry.space_group_name_H-M   'P 1'
#
loop_
_entity.id
_entity.type
_entity.pdbx_description
1 polymer ?
#
loop_
_entity_poly.entity_id
_entity_poly.type
_entity_poly.pdbx_seq_one_letter_code
_entity_poly.pdbx_strand_id
1 'polypeptide(L)'
;MGYTREFVKDIFGEKVLVAAAHPDDEVAGAGAMYRYIERALFMHVTDGAPRDMLDAMAHGFRSAEEYSEARRKELMRSLSVVGIKPEDCFQAWVPDQLSSFNLVKIALRLVELIKEIEPESILVLPYDGGHPDHDSVCFSVHAAAALLRREGVLPPPMIEYPLYHERNGRLSVMEFIPKEGFDDITVILTEEQKRLKAQMMDSFTTQAGLLKRFPLDFERFRAAPAYDFTAPPHDGGLHYERFNWGVDGRKWRELAMKAMGEIGLEGPL
;
A
#
# COMPACT_ATOMS: atom_id res chain seq x y z
N MET A 1 0.40 20.62 12.38
CA MET A 1 0.90 21.48 11.29
C MET A 1 0.75 20.69 10.02
N GLY A 2 0.21 21.28 8.96
CA GLY A 2 0.07 20.60 7.68
C GLY A 2 1.40 20.49 6.93
N TYR A 3 1.35 19.93 5.72
CA TYR A 3 2.54 19.76 4.88
C TYR A 3 3.16 21.08 4.40
N THR A 4 4.49 21.07 4.31
CA THR A 4 5.32 21.96 3.51
C THR A 4 6.26 21.10 2.66
N ARG A 5 6.83 21.67 1.57
CA ARG A 5 7.81 20.94 0.75
C ARG A 5 9.06 20.55 1.54
N GLU A 6 9.53 21.44 2.42
CA GLU A 6 10.69 21.18 3.28
C GLU A 6 10.43 20.02 4.24
N PHE A 7 9.30 20.02 4.94
CA PHE A 7 8.91 18.93 5.83
C PHE A 7 8.82 17.59 5.10
N VAL A 8 8.22 17.57 3.91
CA VAL A 8 8.10 16.34 3.11
C VAL A 8 9.47 15.87 2.63
N LYS A 9 10.32 16.78 2.16
CA LYS A 9 11.69 16.43 1.75
C LYS A 9 12.51 15.86 2.91
N ASP A 10 12.41 16.44 4.11
CA ASP A 10 13.21 16.01 5.26
C ASP A 10 12.84 14.59 5.74
N ILE A 11 11.57 14.20 5.60
CA ILE A 11 11.09 12.89 6.07
C ILE A 11 11.16 11.83 4.95
N PHE A 12 10.74 12.18 3.74
CA PHE A 12 10.51 11.22 2.66
C PHE A 12 11.54 11.34 1.53
N GLY A 13 12.31 12.41 1.47
CA GLY A 13 13.17 12.72 0.32
C GLY A 13 12.41 13.38 -0.83
N GLU A 14 13.13 13.64 -1.93
CA GLU A 14 12.57 14.32 -3.10
C GLU A 14 11.88 13.34 -4.07
N LYS A 15 12.39 12.10 -4.13
CA LYS A 15 11.92 11.06 -5.06
C LYS A 15 11.40 9.84 -4.30
N VAL A 16 10.09 9.67 -4.26
CA VAL A 16 9.42 8.64 -3.46
C VAL A 16 8.75 7.61 -4.37
N LEU A 17 8.97 6.33 -4.09
CA LEU A 17 8.20 5.25 -4.70
C LEU A 17 7.08 4.82 -3.73
N VAL A 18 5.83 4.94 -4.15
CA VAL A 18 4.67 4.48 -3.39
C VAL A 18 4.27 3.10 -3.87
N ALA A 19 4.34 2.09 -3.01
CA ALA A 19 3.90 0.74 -3.28
C ALA A 19 2.52 0.50 -2.64
N ALA A 20 1.49 0.44 -3.48
CA ALA A 20 0.10 0.28 -3.07
C ALA A 20 -0.46 -1.04 -3.62
N ALA A 21 -1.33 -1.70 -2.84
CA ALA A 21 -1.95 -2.94 -3.28
C ALA A 21 -3.03 -2.65 -4.33
N HIS A 22 -3.98 -1.77 -4.02
CA HIS A 22 -5.12 -1.45 -4.87
C HIS A 22 -5.13 0.02 -5.31
N PRO A 23 -5.81 0.34 -6.43
CA PRO A 23 -6.05 1.72 -6.85
C PRO A 23 -7.02 2.44 -5.89
N ASP A 24 -6.46 3.20 -4.93
CA ASP A 24 -7.14 4.05 -3.92
C ASP A 24 -6.34 4.10 -2.61
N ASP A 25 -5.68 3.00 -2.26
CA ASP A 25 -4.89 2.83 -1.03
C ASP A 25 -3.94 4.00 -0.80
N GLU A 26 -3.21 4.42 -1.84
CA GLU A 26 -2.24 5.51 -1.76
C GLU A 26 -2.89 6.85 -1.39
N VAL A 27 -4.05 7.15 -1.97
CA VAL A 27 -4.77 8.41 -1.71
C VAL A 27 -5.46 8.37 -0.35
N ALA A 28 -6.03 7.23 0.02
CA ALA A 28 -6.66 7.04 1.33
C ALA A 28 -5.66 7.27 2.47
N GLY A 29 -4.45 6.75 2.33
CA GLY A 29 -3.39 6.87 3.32
C GLY A 29 -2.67 8.23 3.32
N ALA A 30 -2.23 8.69 2.15
CA ALA A 30 -1.24 9.76 2.03
C ALA A 30 -1.51 10.77 0.89
N GLY A 31 -2.75 10.86 0.40
CA GLY A 31 -3.10 11.68 -0.75
C GLY A 31 -2.73 13.17 -0.64
N ALA A 32 -2.84 13.78 0.54
CA ALA A 32 -2.54 15.21 0.70
C ALA A 32 -1.05 15.53 0.54
N MET A 33 -0.18 14.59 0.94
CA MET A 33 1.27 14.73 0.88
C MET A 33 1.78 14.89 -0.56
N TYR A 34 1.15 14.23 -1.53
CA TYR A 34 1.68 14.10 -2.89
C TYR A 34 1.88 15.43 -3.63
N ARG A 35 1.12 16.47 -3.29
CA ARG A 35 1.33 17.83 -3.83
C ARG A 35 2.69 18.45 -3.44
N TYR A 36 3.30 17.96 -2.36
CA TYR A 36 4.50 18.51 -1.74
C TYR A 36 5.75 17.65 -2.00
N ILE A 37 5.59 16.46 -2.60
CA ILE A 37 6.71 15.64 -3.08
C ILE A 37 7.18 16.21 -4.42
N GLU A 38 8.50 16.24 -4.65
CA GLU A 38 9.04 16.71 -5.92
C GLU A 38 8.78 15.71 -7.06
N ARG A 39 9.01 14.41 -6.78
CA ARG A 39 8.72 13.32 -7.71
C ARG A 39 8.15 12.09 -6.99
N ALA A 40 6.84 11.90 -7.11
CA ALA A 40 6.16 10.71 -6.62
C ALA A 40 5.92 9.72 -7.77
N LEU A 41 6.38 8.47 -7.60
CA LEU A 41 6.13 7.37 -8.52
C LEU A 41 5.34 6.28 -7.81
N PHE A 42 4.52 5.54 -8.55
CA PHE A 42 3.56 4.60 -7.97
C PHE A 42 3.74 3.22 -8.57
N MET A 43 3.76 2.19 -7.72
CA MET A 43 3.58 0.81 -8.12
C MET A 43 2.28 0.29 -7.52
N HIS A 44 1.27 0.15 -8.38
CA HIS A 44 0.02 -0.52 -8.04
C HIS A 44 0.17 -2.02 -8.32
N VAL A 45 0.08 -2.84 -7.28
CA VAL A 45 0.34 -4.27 -7.40
C VAL A 45 -0.81 -4.98 -8.09
N THR A 46 -2.05 -4.66 -7.68
CA THR A 46 -3.24 -5.29 -8.20
C THR A 46 -3.92 -4.46 -9.28
N ASP A 47 -4.79 -5.13 -10.03
CA ASP A 47 -5.70 -4.50 -10.98
C ASP A 47 -7.00 -3.97 -10.34
N GLY A 48 -7.15 -4.13 -9.01
CA GLY A 48 -8.31 -3.71 -8.23
C GLY A 48 -9.62 -4.42 -8.58
N ALA A 49 -9.59 -5.53 -9.32
CA ALA A 49 -10.78 -6.21 -9.81
C ALA A 49 -10.78 -7.70 -9.44
N PRO A 50 -11.42 -8.05 -8.30
CA PRO A 50 -11.53 -9.44 -7.87
C PRO A 50 -12.20 -10.31 -8.94
N ARG A 51 -11.74 -11.55 -9.05
CA ARG A 51 -12.21 -12.48 -10.10
C ARG A 51 -13.56 -13.11 -9.80
N ASP A 52 -14.05 -13.01 -8.57
CA ASP A 52 -15.39 -13.47 -8.19
C ASP A 52 -16.53 -12.58 -8.73
N MET A 53 -16.18 -11.42 -9.31
CA MET A 53 -17.09 -10.47 -9.94
C MET A 53 -18.10 -9.77 -9.00
N LEU A 54 -18.04 -9.99 -7.68
CA LEU A 54 -19.08 -9.48 -6.77
C LEU A 54 -19.15 -7.95 -6.78
N ASP A 55 -18.01 -7.28 -6.62
CA ASP A 55 -17.95 -5.81 -6.63
C ASP A 55 -18.23 -5.25 -8.03
N ALA A 56 -17.68 -5.88 -9.07
CA ALA A 56 -17.92 -5.50 -10.46
C ALA A 56 -19.42 -5.50 -10.79
N MET A 57 -20.13 -6.56 -10.43
CA MET A 57 -21.58 -6.68 -10.64
C MET A 57 -22.37 -5.67 -9.80
N ALA A 58 -21.96 -5.42 -8.55
CA ALA A 58 -22.60 -4.42 -7.69
C ALA A 58 -22.54 -2.99 -8.27
N HIS A 59 -21.50 -2.70 -9.06
CA HIS A 59 -21.34 -1.45 -9.79
C HIS A 59 -21.82 -1.50 -11.25
N GLY A 60 -22.42 -2.61 -11.68
CA GLY A 60 -23.03 -2.76 -13.01
C GLY A 60 -22.05 -3.07 -14.16
N PHE A 61 -20.83 -3.48 -13.85
CA PHE A 61 -19.86 -3.92 -14.86
C PHE A 61 -20.11 -5.36 -15.31
N ARG A 62 -19.77 -5.66 -16.57
CA ARG A 62 -20.04 -6.97 -17.18
C ARG A 62 -18.86 -7.95 -17.07
N SER A 63 -17.67 -7.43 -16.79
CA SER A 63 -16.45 -8.22 -16.61
C SER A 63 -15.51 -7.57 -15.61
N ALA A 64 -14.58 -8.36 -15.07
CA ALA A 64 -13.53 -7.87 -14.17
C ALA A 64 -12.58 -6.91 -14.90
N GLU A 65 -12.41 -7.11 -16.21
CA GLU A 65 -11.60 -6.24 -17.05
C GLU A 65 -12.23 -4.85 -17.23
N GLU A 66 -13.54 -4.77 -17.47
CA GLU A 66 -14.26 -3.49 -17.52
C GLU A 66 -14.18 -2.76 -16.16
N TYR A 67 -14.31 -3.50 -15.06
CA TYR A 67 -14.21 -2.94 -13.71
C TYR A 67 -12.78 -2.44 -13.40
N SER A 68 -11.76 -3.22 -13.74
CA SER A 68 -10.36 -2.83 -13.59
C SER A 68 -10.03 -1.57 -14.41
N GLU A 69 -10.49 -1.50 -15.66
CA GLU A 69 -10.29 -0.32 -16.50
C GLU A 69 -10.96 0.92 -15.89
N ALA A 70 -12.17 0.76 -15.33
CA ALA A 70 -12.86 1.84 -14.62
C ALA A 70 -12.06 2.31 -13.40
N ARG A 71 -11.62 1.39 -12.52
CA ARG A 71 -10.78 1.73 -11.36
C ARG A 71 -9.46 2.39 -11.78
N ARG A 72 -8.85 1.95 -12.88
CA ARG A 72 -7.64 2.59 -13.41
C ARG A 72 -7.92 4.03 -13.88
N LYS A 73 -9.05 4.28 -14.53
CA LYS A 73 -9.46 5.64 -14.91
C LYS A 73 -9.72 6.52 -13.68
N GLU A 74 -10.34 5.98 -12.64
CA GLU A 74 -10.55 6.67 -11.36
C GLU A 74 -9.24 7.10 -10.72
N LEU A 75 -8.30 6.17 -10.61
CA LEU A 75 -6.96 6.41 -10.11
C LEU A 75 -6.24 7.52 -10.89
N MET A 76 -6.24 7.46 -12.23
CA MET A 76 -5.59 8.48 -13.05
C MET A 76 -6.24 9.86 -12.89
N ARG A 77 -7.57 9.94 -12.77
CA ARG A 77 -8.25 11.20 -12.44
C ARG A 77 -7.81 11.72 -11.08
N SER A 78 -7.74 10.84 -10.08
CA SER A 78 -7.32 11.20 -8.72
C SER A 78 -5.91 11.77 -8.68
N LEU A 79 -4.93 11.02 -9.20
CA LEU A 79 -3.52 11.42 -9.18
C LEU A 79 -3.24 12.66 -10.05
N SER A 80 -4.02 12.88 -11.13
CA SER A 80 -3.87 14.08 -11.96
C SER A 80 -4.19 15.39 -11.22
N VAL A 81 -4.96 15.34 -10.13
CA VAL A 81 -5.28 16.52 -9.28
C VAL A 81 -4.01 17.18 -8.73
N VAL A 82 -2.97 16.38 -8.47
CA VAL A 82 -1.67 16.85 -7.97
C VAL A 82 -0.57 16.81 -9.05
N GLY A 83 -0.95 16.62 -10.31
CA GLY A 83 -0.03 16.69 -11.46
C GLY A 83 0.77 15.41 -11.74
N ILE A 84 0.47 14.30 -11.08
CA ILE A 84 1.08 12.98 -11.36
C ILE A 84 0.52 12.46 -12.68
N LYS A 85 1.40 11.91 -13.52
CA LYS A 85 1.05 11.47 -14.87
C LYS A 85 1.03 9.94 -14.99
N PRO A 86 0.38 9.38 -16.03
CA PRO A 86 0.35 7.93 -16.25
C PRO A 86 1.73 7.29 -16.35
N GLU A 87 2.73 8.00 -16.89
CA GLU A 87 4.12 7.52 -16.97
C GLU A 87 4.81 7.34 -15.62
N ASP A 88 4.30 7.98 -14.55
CA ASP A 88 4.82 7.82 -13.19
C ASP A 88 4.16 6.64 -12.45
N CYS A 89 3.23 5.91 -13.10
CA CYS A 89 2.38 4.90 -12.47
C CYS A 89 2.56 3.52 -13.11
N PHE A 90 3.31 2.65 -12.45
CA PHE A 90 3.62 1.27 -12.83
C PHE A 90 2.60 0.27 -12.29
N GLN A 91 2.54 -0.91 -12.91
CA GLN A 91 1.67 -2.01 -12.48
C GLN A 91 2.41 -3.34 -12.42
N ALA A 92 2.09 -4.18 -11.42
CA ALA A 92 2.57 -5.57 -11.34
C ALA A 92 1.63 -6.56 -12.06
N TRP A 93 0.44 -6.11 -12.45
CA TRP A 93 -0.60 -6.88 -13.15
C TRP A 93 -0.96 -8.18 -12.42
N VAL A 94 -1.13 -8.08 -11.10
CA VAL A 94 -1.66 -9.17 -10.28
C VAL A 94 -3.17 -8.97 -10.16
N PRO A 95 -4.00 -10.02 -10.35
CA PRO A 95 -5.42 -9.88 -10.03
C PRO A 95 -5.61 -9.56 -8.54
N ASP A 96 -6.55 -8.67 -8.24
CA ASP A 96 -6.97 -8.39 -6.87
C ASP A 96 -7.34 -9.69 -6.12
N GLN A 97 -6.95 -9.76 -4.84
CA GLN A 97 -7.00 -10.89 -3.91
C GLN A 97 -6.03 -12.04 -4.21
N LEU A 98 -5.16 -11.91 -5.22
CA LEU A 98 -4.19 -12.94 -5.60
C LEU A 98 -2.72 -12.56 -5.31
N SER A 99 -2.45 -11.46 -4.61
CA SER A 99 -1.08 -11.01 -4.35
C SER A 99 -0.29 -12.00 -3.49
N SER A 100 -0.95 -12.66 -2.54
CA SER A 100 -0.32 -13.68 -1.67
C SER A 100 0.20 -14.89 -2.44
N PHE A 101 -0.33 -15.17 -3.62
CA PHE A 101 0.14 -16.25 -4.50
C PHE A 101 1.27 -15.80 -5.45
N ASN A 102 1.59 -14.50 -5.47
CA ASN A 102 2.52 -13.88 -6.41
C ASN A 102 3.67 -13.14 -5.72
N LEU A 103 3.93 -13.41 -4.43
CA LEU A 103 4.91 -12.70 -3.60
C LEU A 103 6.30 -12.59 -4.24
N VAL A 104 6.84 -13.69 -4.76
CA VAL A 104 8.16 -13.70 -5.44
C VAL A 104 8.15 -12.81 -6.69
N LYS A 105 7.11 -12.93 -7.52
CA LYS A 105 6.95 -12.12 -8.74
C LYS A 105 6.91 -10.63 -8.39
N ILE A 106 6.15 -10.25 -7.37
CA ILE A 106 6.00 -8.84 -6.95
C ILE A 106 7.33 -8.32 -6.39
N ALA A 107 8.00 -9.09 -5.53
CA ALA A 107 9.30 -8.72 -4.96
C ALA A 107 10.38 -8.51 -6.04
N LEU A 108 10.49 -9.42 -7.01
CA LEU A 108 11.45 -9.28 -8.11
C LEU A 108 11.13 -8.07 -8.99
N ARG A 109 9.85 -7.80 -9.26
CA ARG A 109 9.44 -6.60 -10.00
C ARG A 109 9.79 -5.32 -9.23
N LEU A 110 9.66 -5.32 -7.91
CA LEU A 110 10.09 -4.20 -7.06
C LEU A 110 11.61 -4.03 -7.10
N VAL A 111 12.41 -5.10 -7.10
CA VAL A 111 13.88 -5.00 -7.26
C VAL A 111 14.24 -4.29 -8.56
N GLU A 112 13.65 -4.70 -9.69
CA GLU A 112 13.86 -4.05 -10.99
C GLU A 112 13.49 -2.57 -10.94
N LEU A 113 12.31 -2.27 -10.40
CA LEU A 113 11.77 -0.91 -10.37
C LEU A 113 12.59 0.01 -9.45
N ILE A 114 13.03 -0.49 -8.29
CA ILE A 114 13.89 0.26 -7.36
C ILE A 114 15.24 0.57 -8.01
N LYS A 115 15.83 -0.37 -8.76
CA LYS A 115 17.07 -0.13 -9.51
C LYS A 115 16.90 0.86 -10.66
N GLU A 116 15.75 0.85 -11.34
CA GLU A 116 15.46 1.74 -12.45
C GLU A 116 15.17 3.18 -11.97
N ILE A 117 14.38 3.31 -10.90
CA ILE A 117 13.94 4.60 -10.37
C ILE A 117 14.98 5.21 -9.44
N GLU A 118 15.70 4.40 -8.66
CA GLU A 118 16.58 4.78 -7.55
C GLU A 118 15.90 5.73 -6.53
N PRO A 119 14.72 5.39 -5.96
CA PRO A 119 13.99 6.29 -5.06
C PRO A 119 14.77 6.54 -3.75
N GLU A 120 14.55 7.70 -3.14
CA GLU A 120 15.14 8.07 -1.84
C GLU A 120 14.39 7.45 -0.67
N SER A 121 13.11 7.11 -0.86
CA SER A 121 12.33 6.31 0.08
C SER A 121 11.24 5.51 -0.63
N ILE A 122 10.73 4.50 0.06
CA ILE A 122 9.56 3.73 -0.37
C ILE A 122 8.45 3.93 0.66
N LEU A 123 7.29 4.38 0.19
CA LEU A 123 6.08 4.48 0.98
C LEU A 123 5.27 3.19 0.80
N VAL A 124 4.89 2.52 1.90
CA VAL A 124 4.28 1.17 1.86
C VAL A 124 3.23 0.97 2.96
N LEU A 125 2.36 -0.04 2.80
CA LEU A 125 1.42 -0.49 3.82
C LEU A 125 2.15 -1.31 4.91
N PRO A 126 1.73 -1.26 6.18
CA PRO A 126 2.28 -2.12 7.23
C PRO A 126 1.80 -3.58 7.09
N TYR A 127 2.53 -4.50 7.74
CA TYR A 127 2.04 -5.85 7.99
C TYR A 127 1.11 -5.83 9.21
N ASP A 128 -0.20 -5.75 8.97
CA ASP A 128 -1.20 -5.50 10.03
C ASP A 128 -2.45 -6.38 9.94
N GLY A 129 -2.56 -7.27 8.94
CA GLY A 129 -3.70 -8.18 8.84
C GLY A 129 -4.99 -7.53 8.33
N GLY A 130 -4.92 -6.32 7.76
CA GLY A 130 -6.05 -5.62 7.15
C GLY A 130 -6.61 -6.32 5.92
N HIS A 131 -5.74 -6.57 4.94
CA HIS A 131 -6.06 -7.24 3.68
C HIS A 131 -4.89 -8.16 3.26
N PRO A 132 -5.12 -9.36 2.68
CA PRO A 132 -4.04 -10.25 2.30
C PRO A 132 -3.12 -9.62 1.25
N ASP A 133 -3.67 -8.80 0.35
CA ASP A 133 -2.87 -8.08 -0.64
C ASP A 133 -2.07 -6.93 0.00
N HIS A 134 -2.56 -6.26 1.04
CA HIS A 134 -1.80 -5.24 1.78
C HIS A 134 -0.56 -5.86 2.43
N ASP A 135 -0.76 -6.96 3.17
CA ASP A 135 0.33 -7.74 3.78
C ASP A 135 1.32 -8.24 2.70
N SER A 136 0.81 -8.63 1.53
CA SER A 136 1.63 -9.12 0.41
C SER A 136 2.53 -8.03 -0.20
N VAL A 137 2.02 -6.79 -0.29
CA VAL A 137 2.82 -5.64 -0.73
C VAL A 137 3.89 -5.31 0.30
N CYS A 138 3.53 -5.27 1.59
CA CYS A 138 4.49 -5.08 2.68
C CYS A 138 5.63 -6.11 2.60
N PHE A 139 5.29 -7.40 2.55
CA PHE A 139 6.26 -8.48 2.37
C PHE A 139 7.15 -8.26 1.15
N SER A 140 6.56 -7.94 0.01
CA SER A 140 7.30 -7.87 -1.26
C SER A 140 8.30 -6.70 -1.28
N VAL A 141 7.98 -5.57 -0.64
CA VAL A 141 8.90 -4.44 -0.48
C VAL A 141 10.06 -4.82 0.45
N HIS A 142 9.78 -5.46 1.59
CA HIS A 142 10.81 -5.94 2.51
C HIS A 142 11.71 -7.01 1.86
N ALA A 143 11.13 -7.95 1.11
CA ALA A 143 11.87 -8.95 0.35
C ALA A 143 12.75 -8.32 -0.73
N ALA A 144 12.24 -7.33 -1.48
CA ALA A 144 13.02 -6.60 -2.47
C ALA A 144 14.22 -5.88 -1.83
N ALA A 145 14.02 -5.23 -0.68
CA ALA A 145 15.09 -4.59 0.07
C ALA A 145 16.15 -5.60 0.56
N ALA A 146 15.74 -6.78 1.03
CA ALA A 146 16.66 -7.84 1.44
C ALA A 146 17.46 -8.41 0.26
N LEU A 147 16.83 -8.58 -0.91
CA LEU A 147 17.50 -9.00 -2.14
C LEU A 147 18.53 -7.99 -2.61
N LEU A 148 18.21 -6.69 -2.57
CA LEU A 148 19.16 -5.61 -2.89
C LEU A 148 20.37 -5.63 -1.94
N ARG A 149 20.14 -5.79 -0.63
CA ARG A 149 21.22 -5.91 0.37
C ARG A 149 22.15 -7.08 0.04
N ARG A 150 21.59 -8.23 -0.37
CA ARG A 150 22.38 -9.41 -0.77
C ARG A 150 23.27 -9.15 -1.99
N GLU A 151 22.85 -8.25 -2.88
CA GLU A 151 23.64 -7.81 -4.04
C GLU A 151 24.64 -6.69 -3.70
N GLY A 152 24.73 -6.26 -2.43
CA GLY A 152 25.59 -5.16 -2.00
C GLY A 152 25.03 -3.77 -2.29
N VAL A 153 23.75 -3.67 -2.63
CA VAL A 153 23.04 -2.40 -2.84
C VAL A 153 22.32 -2.00 -1.56
N LEU A 154 22.54 -0.76 -1.09
CA LEU A 154 21.79 -0.22 0.04
C LEU A 154 20.34 0.08 -0.41
N PRO A 155 19.31 -0.56 0.16
CA PRO A 155 17.94 -0.29 -0.24
C PRO A 155 17.48 1.06 0.33
N PRO A 156 16.52 1.74 -0.34
CA PRO A 156 15.90 2.94 0.19
C PRO A 156 15.21 2.65 1.54
N PRO A 157 15.18 3.62 2.48
CA PRO A 157 14.37 3.51 3.67
C PRO A 157 12.89 3.33 3.33
N MET A 158 12.21 2.50 4.13
CA MET A 158 10.78 2.22 4.01
C MET A 158 10.02 3.03 5.06
N ILE A 159 8.96 3.69 4.63
CA ILE A 159 8.06 4.48 5.47
C ILE A 159 6.66 3.93 5.29
N GLU A 160 6.01 3.60 6.38
CA GLU A 160 4.68 3.02 6.35
C GLU A 160 3.60 4.09 6.43
N TYR A 161 2.44 3.81 5.84
CA TYR A 161 1.17 4.51 6.11
C TYR A 161 0.09 3.47 6.42
N PRO A 162 -0.67 3.60 7.51
CA PRO A 162 -1.66 2.60 7.88
C PRO A 162 -2.95 2.85 7.10
N LEU A 163 -3.69 1.79 6.77
CA LEU A 163 -5.05 1.93 6.24
C LEU A 163 -6.07 1.40 7.23
N TYR A 164 -6.13 0.09 7.42
CA TYR A 164 -7.06 -0.51 8.36
C TYR A 164 -6.61 -1.89 8.82
N HIS A 165 -6.97 -2.24 10.05
CA HIS A 165 -6.79 -3.59 10.60
C HIS A 165 -7.89 -3.88 11.61
N GLU A 166 -7.97 -5.14 12.05
CA GLU A 166 -8.85 -5.50 13.16
C GLU A 166 -8.16 -5.26 14.50
N ARG A 167 -8.83 -4.53 15.39
CA ARG A 167 -8.42 -4.40 16.79
C ARG A 167 -9.61 -4.66 17.70
N ASN A 168 -9.52 -5.70 18.53
CA ASN A 168 -10.55 -6.08 19.50
C ASN A 168 -11.95 -6.25 18.86
N GLY A 169 -12.04 -6.91 17.71
CA GLY A 169 -13.30 -7.13 16.99
C GLY A 169 -13.88 -5.90 16.29
N ARG A 170 -13.12 -4.79 16.21
CA ARG A 170 -13.52 -3.56 15.53
C ARG A 170 -12.52 -3.21 14.43
N LEU A 171 -13.00 -2.50 13.41
CA LEU A 171 -12.15 -1.93 12.37
C LEU A 171 -11.45 -0.69 12.95
N SER A 172 -10.13 -0.72 13.07
CA SER A 172 -9.29 0.46 13.27
C SER A 172 -8.89 1.00 11.91
N VAL A 173 -8.97 2.32 11.70
CA VAL A 173 -8.67 2.98 10.42
C VAL A 173 -7.65 4.08 10.66
N MET A 174 -6.63 4.19 9.80
CA MET A 174 -5.50 5.12 9.93
C MET A 174 -4.80 5.02 11.30
N GLU A 175 -4.68 3.80 11.83
CA GLU A 175 -4.00 3.50 13.10
C GLU A 175 -2.95 2.42 12.89
N PHE A 176 -1.79 2.59 13.50
CA PHE A 176 -0.78 1.55 13.57
C PHE A 176 -1.02 0.62 14.76
N ILE A 177 -0.67 -0.65 14.59
CA ILE A 177 -0.43 -1.55 15.72
C ILE A 177 0.84 -1.03 16.44
N PRO A 178 0.78 -0.72 17.74
CA PRO A 178 1.93 -0.19 18.47
C PRO A 178 3.12 -1.14 18.42
N LYS A 179 4.32 -0.60 18.18
CA LYS A 179 5.57 -1.35 18.17
C LYS A 179 6.65 -0.56 18.90
N GLU A 180 7.31 -1.21 19.85
CA GLU A 180 8.34 -0.57 20.68
C GLU A 180 9.50 -0.05 19.80
N GLY A 181 9.89 1.21 20.02
CA GLY A 181 10.96 1.87 19.25
C GLY A 181 10.54 2.41 17.88
N PHE A 182 9.26 2.33 17.51
CA PHE A 182 8.73 2.84 16.25
C PHE A 182 7.58 3.82 16.49
N ASP A 183 7.95 5.08 16.74
CA ASP A 183 7.00 6.17 16.92
C ASP A 183 6.40 6.59 15.58
N ASP A 184 5.12 6.98 15.60
CA ASP A 184 4.42 7.50 14.44
C ASP A 184 4.45 9.04 14.38
N ILE A 185 4.47 9.55 13.15
CA ILE A 185 4.34 10.97 12.84
C ILE A 185 2.92 11.18 12.33
N THR A 186 2.14 12.00 13.05
CA THR A 186 0.81 12.43 12.59
C THR A 186 0.89 13.84 12.02
N VAL A 187 0.53 13.99 10.75
CA VAL A 187 0.41 15.29 10.08
C VAL A 187 -1.05 15.71 10.13
N ILE A 188 -1.34 16.79 10.86
CA ILE A 188 -2.68 17.38 10.93
C ILE A 188 -2.88 18.31 9.72
N LEU A 189 -3.80 17.95 8.84
CA LEU A 189 -4.03 18.62 7.57
C LEU A 189 -4.70 19.98 7.75
N THR A 190 -4.25 20.98 6.99
CA THR A 190 -4.95 22.26 6.88
C THR A 190 -6.23 22.10 6.07
N GLU A 191 -7.17 23.03 6.19
CA GLU A 191 -8.42 22.98 5.41
C GLU A 191 -8.21 22.90 3.89
N GLU A 192 -7.15 23.52 3.37
CA GLU A 192 -6.75 23.39 1.96
C GLU A 192 -6.33 21.95 1.62
N GLN A 193 -5.51 21.34 2.47
CA GLN A 193 -5.02 19.97 2.31
C GLN A 193 -6.13 18.92 2.48
N LYS A 194 -7.08 19.16 3.40
CA LYS A 194 -8.28 18.32 3.54
C LYS A 194 -9.13 18.35 2.27
N ARG A 195 -9.37 19.54 1.71
CA ARG A 195 -10.11 19.69 0.44
C ARG A 195 -9.40 19.00 -0.72
N LEU A 196 -8.07 19.12 -0.78
CA LEU A 196 -7.27 18.43 -1.78
C LEU A 196 -7.42 16.91 -1.67
N LYS A 197 -7.23 16.34 -0.47
CA LYS A 197 -7.39 14.90 -0.22
C LYS A 197 -8.80 14.43 -0.57
N ALA A 198 -9.83 15.17 -0.16
CA ALA A 198 -11.22 14.89 -0.50
C ALA A 198 -11.43 14.88 -2.02
N GLN A 199 -10.94 15.89 -2.74
CA GLN A 199 -11.04 15.96 -4.20
C GLN A 199 -10.39 14.75 -4.89
N MET A 200 -9.25 14.29 -4.38
CA MET A 200 -8.59 13.08 -4.88
C MET A 200 -9.43 11.84 -4.58
N MET A 201 -9.94 11.68 -3.36
CA MET A 201 -10.78 10.54 -2.95
C MET A 201 -12.11 10.48 -3.71
N ASP A 202 -12.71 11.63 -4.04
CA ASP A 202 -13.97 11.72 -4.80
C ASP A 202 -13.86 11.18 -6.24
N SER A 203 -12.63 11.02 -6.76
CA SER A 203 -12.40 10.45 -8.09
C SER A 203 -12.71 8.95 -8.16
N PHE A 204 -12.69 8.25 -7.02
CA PHE A 204 -12.93 6.81 -6.88
C PHE A 204 -14.41 6.52 -6.62
N THR A 205 -15.24 6.68 -7.65
CA THR A 205 -16.68 6.49 -7.53
C THR A 205 -17.07 5.04 -7.19
N THR A 206 -16.31 4.06 -7.67
CA THR A 206 -16.51 2.64 -7.30
C THR A 206 -16.17 2.37 -5.83
N GLN A 207 -15.21 3.10 -5.25
CA GLN A 207 -14.75 2.88 -3.87
C GLN A 207 -15.32 3.89 -2.85
N ALA A 208 -16.25 4.75 -3.27
CA ALA A 208 -16.77 5.84 -2.44
C ALA A 208 -17.37 5.36 -1.09
N GLY A 209 -17.93 4.15 -1.04
CA GLY A 209 -18.45 3.57 0.20
C GLY A 209 -17.35 3.23 1.22
N LEU A 210 -16.24 2.66 0.75
CA LEU A 210 -15.07 2.35 1.56
C LEU A 210 -14.35 3.62 2.00
N LEU A 211 -14.09 4.52 1.05
CA LEU A 211 -13.30 5.74 1.28
C LEU A 211 -13.93 6.70 2.29
N LYS A 212 -15.26 6.69 2.45
CA LYS A 212 -15.96 7.44 3.52
C LYS A 212 -15.52 7.08 4.94
N ARG A 213 -14.88 5.92 5.14
CA ARG A 213 -14.38 5.48 6.45
C ARG A 213 -13.05 6.14 6.83
N PHE A 214 -12.33 6.70 5.86
CA PHE A 214 -11.01 7.26 6.10
C PHE A 214 -11.12 8.74 6.52
N PRO A 215 -10.44 9.14 7.61
CA PRO A 215 -10.44 10.52 8.07
C PRO A 215 -9.71 11.41 7.06
N LEU A 216 -10.24 12.63 6.89
CA LEU A 216 -9.60 13.68 6.11
C LEU A 216 -8.73 14.60 6.95
N ASP A 217 -8.81 14.54 8.29
CA ASP A 217 -8.16 15.53 9.16
C ASP A 217 -6.65 15.32 9.33
N PHE A 218 -6.16 14.11 9.06
CA PHE A 218 -4.77 13.76 9.29
C PHE A 218 -4.27 12.63 8.38
N GLU A 219 -2.96 12.53 8.30
CA GLU A 219 -2.23 11.40 7.71
C GLU A 219 -1.17 10.92 8.72
N ARG A 220 -0.85 9.63 8.70
CA ARG A 220 0.07 9.01 9.67
C ARG A 220 1.13 8.21 8.97
N PHE A 221 2.35 8.31 9.49
CA PHE A 221 3.52 7.62 8.96
C PHE A 221 4.38 7.08 10.08
N ARG A 222 5.16 6.03 9.81
CA ARG A 222 6.26 5.62 10.67
C ARG A 222 7.37 5.00 9.85
N ALA A 223 8.59 4.95 10.37
CA ALA A 223 9.62 4.11 9.76
C ALA A 223 9.17 2.64 9.79
N ALA A 224 9.35 1.91 8.69
CA ALA A 224 8.96 0.51 8.64
C ALA A 224 9.87 -0.32 9.56
N PRO A 225 9.30 -1.08 10.51
CA PRO A 225 10.08 -1.99 11.33
C PRO A 225 10.41 -3.27 10.57
N ALA A 226 11.42 -4.02 11.01
CA ALA A 226 11.59 -5.39 10.54
C ALA A 226 10.40 -6.26 10.97
N TYR A 227 9.93 -7.14 10.08
CA TYR A 227 8.82 -8.05 10.36
C TYR A 227 9.25 -9.51 10.27
N ASP A 228 8.71 -10.33 11.17
CA ASP A 228 8.70 -11.77 11.00
C ASP A 228 7.40 -12.16 10.26
N PHE A 229 7.49 -12.28 8.94
CA PHE A 229 6.35 -12.68 8.10
C PHE A 229 5.95 -14.16 8.25
N THR A 230 6.67 -14.92 9.07
CA THR A 230 6.31 -16.30 9.45
C THR A 230 5.45 -16.34 10.72
N ALA A 231 5.36 -15.22 11.44
CA ALA A 231 4.50 -14.99 12.60
C ALA A 231 3.28 -14.12 12.23
N PRO A 232 2.15 -14.19 12.96
CA PRO A 232 1.04 -13.27 12.75
C PRO A 232 1.45 -11.82 13.07
N PRO A 233 0.85 -10.81 12.41
CA PRO A 233 1.20 -9.40 12.62
C PRO A 233 0.84 -8.90 14.04
N HIS A 234 -0.15 -9.53 14.67
CA HIS A 234 -0.57 -9.27 16.04
C HIS A 234 -1.34 -10.47 16.60
N ASP A 235 -1.58 -10.46 17.91
CA ASP A 235 -2.49 -11.42 18.55
C ASP A 235 -3.94 -11.14 18.13
N GLY A 236 -4.75 -12.20 18.00
CA GLY A 236 -6.17 -12.11 17.63
C GLY A 236 -6.47 -12.54 16.19
N GLY A 237 -7.69 -12.27 15.74
CA GLY A 237 -8.11 -12.54 14.37
C GLY A 237 -7.70 -11.41 13.42
N LEU A 238 -7.39 -11.74 12.18
CA LEU A 238 -7.05 -10.76 11.15
C LEU A 238 -8.33 -10.25 10.49
N HIS A 239 -8.33 -9.01 10.01
CA HIS A 239 -9.53 -8.41 9.42
C HIS A 239 -10.01 -9.21 8.21
N TYR A 240 -9.08 -9.64 7.35
CA TYR A 240 -9.42 -10.42 6.17
C TYR A 240 -9.96 -11.82 6.44
N GLU A 241 -9.78 -12.38 7.65
CA GLU A 241 -10.36 -13.68 8.03
C GLU A 241 -11.89 -13.61 8.19
N ARG A 242 -12.46 -12.40 8.18
CA ARG A 242 -13.92 -12.16 8.20
C ARG A 242 -14.56 -12.20 6.82
N PHE A 243 -13.75 -12.28 5.77
CA PHE A 243 -14.18 -12.22 4.37
C PHE A 243 -13.70 -13.44 3.61
N ASN A 244 -14.33 -13.72 2.47
CA ASN A 244 -13.94 -14.83 1.61
C ASN A 244 -12.97 -14.37 0.51
N TRP A 245 -11.87 -13.72 0.88
CA TRP A 245 -10.84 -13.22 -0.06
C TRP A 245 -9.81 -14.31 -0.45
N GLY A 246 -10.16 -15.58 -0.30
CA GLY A 246 -9.38 -16.72 -0.78
C GLY A 246 -8.18 -17.14 0.10
N VAL A 247 -7.76 -16.33 1.07
CA VAL A 247 -6.60 -16.61 1.94
C VAL A 247 -6.89 -16.18 3.38
N ASP A 248 -6.65 -17.08 4.35
CA ASP A 248 -6.63 -16.77 5.79
C ASP A 248 -5.19 -16.50 6.28
N GLY A 249 -5.03 -16.05 7.53
CA GLY A 249 -3.72 -15.64 8.03
C GLY A 249 -2.70 -16.77 8.07
N ARG A 250 -3.16 -18.00 8.37
CA ARG A 250 -2.29 -19.18 8.36
C ARG A 250 -1.79 -19.45 6.95
N LYS A 251 -2.70 -19.47 5.98
CA LYS A 251 -2.36 -19.75 4.60
C LYS A 251 -1.46 -18.68 4.00
N TRP A 252 -1.70 -17.42 4.35
CA TRP A 252 -0.84 -16.30 3.95
C TRP A 252 0.61 -16.53 4.40
N ARG A 253 0.82 -16.87 5.68
CA ARG A 253 2.16 -17.14 6.23
C ARG A 253 2.83 -18.37 5.62
N GLU A 254 2.08 -19.42 5.28
CA GLU A 254 2.61 -20.55 4.51
C GLU A 254 3.15 -20.12 3.14
N LEU A 255 2.42 -19.25 2.45
CA LEU A 255 2.84 -18.70 1.17
C LEU A 255 4.06 -17.79 1.32
N ALA A 256 4.11 -16.96 2.37
CA ALA A 256 5.26 -16.13 2.69
C ALA A 256 6.51 -16.97 2.98
N MET A 257 6.42 -17.99 3.83
CA MET A 257 7.53 -18.92 4.11
C MET A 257 8.03 -19.61 2.84
N LYS A 258 7.10 -20.09 1.99
CA LYS A 258 7.47 -20.72 0.72
C LYS A 258 8.19 -19.72 -0.19
N ALA A 259 7.67 -18.49 -0.31
CA ALA A 259 8.28 -17.43 -1.11
C ALA A 259 9.69 -17.12 -0.61
N MET A 260 9.88 -16.92 0.69
CA MET A 260 11.20 -16.69 1.30
C MET A 260 12.19 -17.79 0.96
N GLY A 261 11.78 -19.07 1.07
CA GLY A 261 12.61 -20.20 0.68
C GLY A 261 12.98 -20.20 -0.81
N GLU A 262 12.04 -19.84 -1.69
CA GLU A 262 12.26 -19.77 -3.15
C GLU A 262 13.30 -18.71 -3.55
N ILE A 263 13.29 -17.55 -2.88
CA ILE A 263 14.26 -16.46 -3.14
C ILE A 263 15.45 -16.47 -2.19
N GLY A 264 15.59 -17.48 -1.34
CA GLY A 264 16.72 -17.67 -0.42
C GLY A 264 16.83 -16.56 0.64
N LEU A 265 15.71 -16.21 1.26
CA LEU A 265 15.61 -15.30 2.40
C LEU A 265 15.21 -16.08 3.66
N GLU A 266 15.72 -15.66 4.82
CA GLU A 266 15.47 -16.30 6.11
C GLU A 266 15.38 -15.23 7.21
N GLY A 267 14.60 -15.52 8.26
CA GLY A 267 14.44 -14.65 9.42
C GLY A 267 13.62 -13.38 9.14
N PRO A 268 13.56 -12.43 10.09
CA PRO A 268 12.87 -11.16 9.90
C PRO A 268 13.47 -10.32 8.76
N LEU A 269 12.61 -9.66 7.97
CA LEU A 269 13.01 -8.85 6.80
C LEU A 269 12.90 -7.35 7.04
#